data_AF-A0A101QMP3-F1
#
_entry.id   AF-A0A101QMP3-F1
#
_cell.length_a   1.000
_cell.length_b   1.000
_cell.length_c   1.000
_cell.angle_alpha   90.00
_cell.angle_beta   90.00
_cell.angle_gamma   90.00
#
_symmetry.space_group_name_H-M   'P 1'
#
loop_
_entity.id
_entity.type
_entity.pdbx_description
1 polymer ?
#
loop_
_entity_poly.entity_id
_entity_poly.type
_entity_poly.pdbx_seq_one_letter_code
_entity_poly.pdbx_strand_id
1 'polypeptide(L)'
;MSGRVAAARPRALLLLLVHLLLLQAALLGTGGLTTAVALAATAAATLAACALLAARSVPAVPPTRVRTAIRDRARRTAFLPQRDPDAPGRRRPRAPGHAGPATAA
;
A
#
# COMPACT_ATOMS: atom_id res chain seq x y z
N MET A 1 -15.53 2.38 -16.41
CA MET A 1 -16.85 2.27 -15.77
C MET A 1 -16.83 1.00 -14.94
N SER A 2 -16.88 1.11 -13.60
CA SER A 2 -17.30 0.04 -12.68
C SER A 2 -17.46 0.65 -11.29
N GLY A 3 -18.68 0.57 -10.78
CA GLY A 3 -19.18 1.33 -9.64
C GLY A 3 -18.51 0.98 -8.33
N ARG A 4 -18.02 2.01 -7.63
CA ARG A 4 -17.76 1.94 -6.20
C ARG A 4 -19.08 2.17 -5.49
N VAL A 5 -19.85 1.10 -5.31
CA VAL A 5 -21.03 1.10 -4.44
C VAL A 5 -20.59 1.63 -3.07
N ALA A 6 -21.31 2.63 -2.59
CA ALA A 6 -21.10 3.33 -1.34
C ALA A 6 -21.33 2.41 -0.13
N ALA A 7 -20.48 1.40 0.05
CA ALA A 7 -20.46 0.50 1.21
C ALA A 7 -19.65 1.09 2.38
N ALA A 8 -19.45 2.41 2.42
CA ALA A 8 -18.71 3.09 3.48
C ALA A 8 -19.51 3.28 4.78
N ARG A 9 -20.82 3.05 4.75
CA ARG A 9 -21.75 3.42 5.82
C ARG A 9 -21.77 2.51 7.06
N PRO A 10 -21.52 1.18 7.00
CA PRO A 10 -21.63 0.35 8.21
C PRO A 10 -20.45 0.58 9.16
N ARG A 11 -19.23 0.79 8.64
CA ARG A 11 -18.04 1.09 9.46
C ARG A 11 -18.14 2.45 10.16
N ALA A 12 -18.66 3.46 9.47
CA ALA A 12 -18.86 4.79 10.06
C ALA A 12 -19.89 4.75 11.20
N LEU A 13 -21.00 4.01 11.02
CA LEU A 13 -22.01 3.80 12.06
C LEU A 13 -21.45 3.03 13.27
N LEU A 14 -20.63 2.01 13.04
CA LEU A 14 -20.02 1.21 14.11
C LEU A 14 -19.02 2.05 14.93
N LEU A 15 -18.22 2.89 14.26
CA LEU A 15 -17.33 3.85 14.93
C LEU A 15 -18.10 4.90 15.73
N LEU A 16 -19.19 5.43 15.18
CA LEU A 16 -20.05 6.39 15.87
C LEU A 16 -20.69 5.79 17.13
N LEU A 17 -21.19 4.55 17.03
CA LEU A 17 -21.77 3.81 18.15
C LEU A 17 -20.75 3.57 19.26
N VAL A 18 -19.55 3.09 18.90
CA VAL A 18 -18.46 2.85 19.86
C VAL A 18 -18.05 4.16 20.55
N HIS A 19 -17.95 5.25 19.80
CA HIS A 19 -17.60 6.56 20.35
C HIS A 19 -18.66 7.07 21.34
N LEU A 20 -19.95 6.91 21.00
CA LEU A 20 -21.06 7.30 21.87
C LEU A 20 -21.07 6.48 23.17
N LEU A 21 -20.80 5.17 23.09
CA LEU A 21 -20.73 4.30 24.26
C LEU A 21 -19.56 4.66 25.19
N LEU A 22 -18.39 5.00 24.60
CA LEU A 22 -17.23 5.48 25.36
C LEU A 22 -17.52 6.80 26.06
N LEU A 23 -18.21 7.72 25.39
CA LEU A 23 -18.62 9.00 25.95
C LEU A 23 -19.59 8.80 27.12
N GLN A 24 -20.54 7.87 27.00
CA GLN A 24 -21.42 7.50 28.10
C GLN A 24 -20.64 6.89 29.27
N ALA A 25 -19.70 5.98 29.02
CA ALA A 25 -18.87 5.39 30.07
C ALA A 25 -18.00 6.43 30.80
N ALA A 26 -17.51 7.44 30.08
CA ALA A 26 -16.77 8.56 30.67
C ALA A 26 -17.68 9.48 31.50
N LEU A 27 -18.89 9.79 31.03
CA LEU A 27 -19.86 10.63 31.73
C LEU A 27 -20.44 9.95 32.99
N LEU A 28 -20.68 8.64 32.94
CA LEU A 28 -21.22 7.87 34.07
C LEU A 28 -20.18 7.54 35.16
N GLY A 29 -18.93 7.97 34.98
CA GLY A 29 -17.97 8.15 36.07
C GLY A 29 -17.54 6.86 36.77
N THR A 30 -16.40 6.30 36.36
CA THR A 30 -15.70 5.28 37.17
C THR A 30 -14.18 5.45 37.14
N GLY A 31 -13.68 6.59 37.63
CA GLY A 31 -12.27 6.75 38.02
C GLY A 31 -11.22 6.90 36.90
N GLY A 32 -10.06 7.46 37.23
CA GLY A 32 -9.01 7.84 36.27
C GLY A 32 -8.55 6.71 35.33
N LEU A 33 -8.59 5.45 35.78
CA LEU A 33 -8.24 4.29 34.96
C LEU A 33 -9.22 4.06 33.81
N THR A 34 -10.52 4.24 34.02
CA THR A 34 -11.51 4.07 32.93
C THR A 34 -11.41 5.21 31.93
N THR A 35 -11.12 6.44 32.39
CA THR A 35 -10.85 7.57 31.49
C THR A 35 -9.59 7.36 30.68
N ALA A 36 -8.53 6.81 31.26
CA ALA A 36 -7.28 6.49 30.57
C ALA A 36 -7.47 5.36 29.54
N VAL A 37 -8.23 4.31 29.90
CA VAL A 37 -8.56 3.22 28.98
C VAL A 37 -9.46 3.71 27.84
N ALA A 38 -10.43 4.57 28.12
CA ALA A 38 -11.29 5.17 27.09
C ALA A 38 -10.48 6.06 26.13
N LEU A 39 -9.56 6.88 26.65
CA LEU A 39 -8.66 7.69 25.83
C LEU A 39 -7.73 6.82 24.98
N ALA A 40 -7.13 5.78 25.58
CA ALA A 40 -6.25 4.85 24.86
C ALA A 40 -7.00 4.10 23.75
N ALA A 41 -8.21 3.61 24.03
CA ALA A 41 -9.06 2.94 23.05
C ALA A 41 -9.46 3.90 21.92
N THR A 42 -9.77 5.16 22.23
CA THR A 42 -10.09 6.19 21.22
C THR A 42 -8.88 6.48 20.34
N ALA A 43 -7.70 6.67 20.94
CA ALA A 43 -6.46 6.93 20.21
C ALA A 43 -6.06 5.76 19.30
N ALA A 44 -6.21 4.52 19.77
CA ALA A 44 -5.97 3.33 18.95
C ALA A 44 -6.95 3.24 17.78
N ALA A 45 -8.23 3.51 18.02
CA ALA A 45 -9.27 3.51 16.98
C ALA A 45 -9.04 4.60 15.93
N THR A 46 -8.64 5.81 16.35
CA THR A 46 -8.33 6.90 15.41
C THR A 46 -7.08 6.61 14.59
N LEU A 47 -6.03 6.06 15.20
CA LEU A 47 -4.83 5.60 14.49
C LEU A 47 -5.15 4.51 13.47
N ALA A 48 -5.95 3.50 13.85
CA ALA A 48 -6.37 2.44 12.94
C ALA A 48 -7.20 2.99 11.77
N ALA A 49 -8.12 3.93 12.04
CA ALA A 49 -8.89 4.61 11.00
C ALA A 49 -7.99 5.41 10.06
N CYS A 50 -7.03 6.18 10.59
CA CYS A 50 -6.04 6.93 9.82
C CYS A 50 -5.15 6.01 8.96
N ALA A 51 -4.69 4.88 9.50
CA ALA A 51 -3.90 3.91 8.77
C ALA A 51 -4.70 3.27 7.62
N LEU A 52 -5.96 2.93 7.84
CA LEU A 52 -6.86 2.41 6.80
C LEU A 52 -7.15 3.46 5.72
N LEU A 53 -7.36 4.71 6.13
CA LEU A 53 -7.50 5.87 5.25
C LEU A 53 -6.26 6.07 4.38
N ALA A 54 -5.07 5.98 4.97
CA ALA A 54 -3.81 6.09 4.25
C ALA A 54 -3.63 4.91 3.27
N ALA A 55 -3.89 3.67 3.72
CA ALA A 55 -3.76 2.49 2.88
C ALA A 55 -4.71 2.51 1.67
N ARG A 56 -5.96 2.97 1.84
CA ARG A 56 -6.93 3.09 0.74
C ARG A 56 -6.70 4.32 -0.15
N SER A 57 -5.93 5.30 0.32
CA SER A 57 -5.61 6.50 -0.46
C SER A 57 -4.54 6.24 -1.53
N VAL A 58 -3.83 5.12 -1.45
CA VAL A 58 -2.87 4.71 -2.48
C VAL A 58 -3.62 4.50 -3.80
N PRO A 59 -3.29 5.26 -4.86
CA PRO A 59 -3.94 5.08 -6.16
C PRO A 59 -3.69 3.66 -6.68
N ALA A 60 -4.75 2.96 -7.12
CA ALA A 60 -4.59 1.69 -7.81
C ALA A 60 -3.95 1.96 -9.18
N VAL A 61 -2.65 1.66 -9.30
CA VAL A 61 -1.89 1.88 -10.53
C VAL A 61 -1.89 0.58 -11.36
N PRO A 62 -2.31 0.60 -12.64
CA PRO A 62 -2.22 -0.57 -13.50
C PRO A 62 -0.77 -1.08 -13.57
N PRO A 63 -0.53 -2.40 -13.56
CA PRO A 63 0.83 -2.95 -13.59
C PRO A 63 1.61 -2.51 -14.85
N THR A 64 0.91 -2.21 -15.94
CA THR A 64 1.50 -1.65 -17.17
C THR A 64 2.03 -0.22 -16.98
N ARG A 65 1.41 0.58 -16.10
CA ARG A 65 1.85 1.95 -15.79
C ARG A 65 3.13 1.93 -14.93
N VAL A 66 3.30 0.94 -14.07
CA VAL A 66 4.55 0.73 -13.31
C VAL A 66 5.69 0.39 -14.28
N ARG A 67 5.45 -0.56 -15.20
CA ARG A 67 6.45 -0.97 -16.21
C ARG A 67 6.86 0.19 -17.11
N THR A 68 5.89 0.99 -17.56
CA THR A 68 6.17 2.17 -18.40
C THR A 68 6.89 3.25 -17.61
N ALA A 69 6.51 3.53 -16.35
CA ALA A 69 7.22 4.49 -15.50
C ALA A 69 8.68 4.08 -15.23
N ILE A 70 8.95 2.79 -15.00
CA ILE A 70 10.31 2.26 -14.84
C ILE A 70 11.10 2.44 -16.14
N ARG A 71 10.51 2.07 -17.29
CA ARG A 71 11.16 2.22 -18.60
C ARG A 71 11.42 3.67 -18.96
N ASP A 72 10.51 4.57 -18.59
CA ASP A 72 10.61 6.01 -18.81
C ASP A 72 11.68 6.65 -17.90
N ARG A 73 11.76 6.20 -16.63
CA ARG A 73 12.85 6.56 -15.71
C ARG A 73 14.21 6.08 -16.23
N ALA A 74 14.30 4.84 -16.72
CA ALA A 74 15.52 4.28 -17.28
C ALA A 74 15.99 5.07 -18.51
N ARG A 75 15.08 5.43 -19.43
CA ARG A 75 15.39 6.28 -20.59
C ARG A 75 15.91 7.66 -20.18
N ARG A 76 15.32 8.29 -19.17
CA ARG A 76 15.78 9.59 -18.63
C ARG A 76 17.20 9.52 -18.05
N THR A 77 17.64 8.35 -17.59
CA THR A 77 18.97 8.16 -17.00
C THR A 77 19.92 7.33 -17.86
N ALA A 78 19.57 7.06 -19.13
CA ALA A 78 20.29 6.16 -20.03
C ALA A 78 21.65 6.72 -20.51
N PHE A 79 21.95 7.98 -20.22
CA PHE A 79 23.13 8.68 -20.73
C PHE A 79 24.46 8.30 -20.05
N LEU A 80 24.45 7.37 -19.07
CA LEU A 80 25.69 6.79 -18.55
C LEU A 80 25.87 5.38 -19.12
N PRO A 81 26.89 5.15 -19.98
CA PRO A 81 27.24 3.83 -20.52
C PRO A 81 27.51 2.75 -19.46
N GLN A 82 27.59 3.14 -18.18
CA GLN A 82 27.88 2.29 -17.03
C GLN A 82 26.70 2.11 -16.06
N ARG A 83 25.53 2.74 -16.29
CA ARG A 83 24.41 2.74 -15.32
C ARG A 83 23.44 1.57 -15.43
N ASP A 84 23.32 0.99 -16.61
CA ASP A 84 22.46 -0.15 -16.84
C ASP A 84 23.36 -1.37 -17.10
N PRO A 85 23.62 -2.22 -16.08
CA PRO A 85 24.45 -3.40 -16.24
C PRO A 85 23.85 -4.42 -17.22
N ASP A 86 22.52 -4.34 -17.45
CA ASP A 86 21.76 -5.16 -18.39
C ASP A 86 21.52 -4.45 -19.73
N ALA A 87 21.96 -3.18 -19.88
CA ALA A 87 21.89 -2.52 -21.17
C ALA A 87 22.65 -3.36 -22.19
N PRO A 88 22.16 -3.42 -23.44
CA PRO A 88 22.89 -4.06 -24.52
C PRO A 88 24.22 -3.32 -24.73
N GLY A 89 25.25 -3.78 -24.02
CA GLY A 89 26.63 -3.43 -24.30
C GLY A 89 27.13 -4.20 -25.52
N ARG A 90 28.45 -4.38 -25.62
CA ARG A 90 28.99 -5.42 -26.51
C ARG A 90 28.36 -6.76 -26.15
N ARG A 91 28.01 -7.59 -27.15
CA ARG A 91 27.56 -8.98 -26.92
C ARG A 91 28.54 -9.61 -25.94
N ARG A 92 28.13 -9.76 -24.68
CA ARG A 92 28.89 -10.56 -23.72
C ARG A 92 28.82 -11.99 -24.25
N PRO A 93 29.95 -12.71 -24.39
CA PRO A 93 29.89 -14.16 -24.50
C PRO A 93 29.01 -14.62 -23.35
N ARG A 94 27.81 -15.14 -23.65
CA ARG A 94 27.03 -15.82 -22.62
C ARG A 94 27.93 -16.98 -22.21
N ALA A 95 28.25 -17.09 -20.91
CA ALA A 95 28.89 -18.30 -20.40
C ALA A 95 28.13 -19.49 -21.02
N PRO A 96 28.82 -20.52 -21.54
CA PRO A 96 28.18 -21.64 -22.21
C PRO A 96 27.00 -22.13 -21.37
N GLY A 97 25.79 -21.82 -21.81
CA GLY A 97 24.58 -22.30 -21.16
C GLY A 97 24.40 -23.74 -21.59
N HIS A 98 24.04 -24.63 -20.67
CA HIS A 98 23.65 -25.98 -21.03
C HIS A 98 22.59 -25.93 -22.13
N ALA A 99 22.86 -26.59 -23.26
CA ALA A 99 21.96 -26.65 -24.39
C ALA A 99 20.64 -27.26 -23.92
N GLY A 100 19.57 -26.47 -23.98
CA GLY A 100 18.22 -26.97 -23.75
C GLY A 100 17.80 -27.90 -24.90
N PRO A 101 16.87 -28.84 -24.65
CA PRO A 101 16.46 -29.87 -25.60
C PRO A 101 15.86 -29.34 -26.92
N ALA A 102 15.56 -28.04 -27.01
CA ALA A 102 15.08 -27.40 -28.23
C ALA A 102 16.18 -27.12 -29.28
N THR A 103 17.46 -27.39 -28.98
CA THR A 103 18.59 -27.04 -29.86
C THR A 103 19.21 -28.24 -30.57
N ALA A 104 18.68 -29.45 -30.38
CA ALA A 104 19.11 -30.65 -31.10
C ALA A 104 18.05 -31.02 -32.15
N ALA A 105 18.14 -30.39 -33.32
CA ALA A 105 17.47 -30.80 -34.55
C ALA A 105 18.42 -30.54 -35.72
#